data_AF-A0A0J5KYK6-F1
#
_entry.id   AF-A0A0J5KYK6-F1
#
_cell.length_a   1.000
_cell.length_b   1.000
_cell.length_c   1.000
_cell.angle_alpha   90.00
_cell.angle_beta   90.00
_cell.angle_gamma   90.00
#
_symmetry.space_group_name_H-M   'P 1'
#
loop_
_entity.id
_entity.type
_entity.pdbx_description
1 polymer ?
#
loop_
_entity_poly.entity_id
_entity_poly.type
_entity_poly.pdbx_seq_one_letter_code
_entity_poly.pdbx_strand_id
1 'polypeptide(L)'
;MAAYNAMKAAEHIESANYIKRIDTALTRLSEGCTKRVVRAVAASESLSRPDYRKQLESRAEAIERSQKRIWYKQPGERGVTCSGRQKLKLSSKPLI
;
A
#
# COMPACT_ATOMS: atom_id res chain seq x y z
N MET A 1 -20.87 37.99 -47.60
CA MET A 1 -19.68 37.82 -46.73
C MET A 1 -20.02 37.70 -45.24
N ALA A 2 -20.98 38.46 -44.69
CA ALA A 2 -21.33 38.40 -43.26
C ALA A 2 -21.75 36.99 -42.75
N ALA A 3 -22.59 36.29 -43.51
CA ALA A 3 -23.04 34.93 -43.15
C ALA A 3 -21.90 33.90 -43.13
N TYR A 4 -20.95 34.01 -44.05
CA TYR A 4 -19.76 33.14 -44.11
C TYR A 4 -18.86 33.34 -42.89
N ASN A 5 -18.62 34.60 -42.51
CA ASN A 5 -17.81 34.93 -41.34
C ASN A 5 -18.48 34.47 -40.04
N ALA A 6 -19.81 34.58 -39.93
CA ALA A 6 -20.56 34.08 -38.79
C ALA A 6 -20.50 32.54 -38.66
N MET A 7 -20.60 31.82 -39.77
CA MET A 7 -20.44 30.36 -39.81
C MET A 7 -19.04 29.92 -39.38
N LYS A 8 -17.99 30.59 -39.89
CA LYS A 8 -16.60 30.31 -39.48
C LYS A 8 -16.35 30.65 -38.01
N ALA A 9 -16.95 31.73 -37.49
CA ALA A 9 -16.85 32.06 -36.08
C ALA A 9 -17.52 31.00 -35.19
N ALA A 10 -18.67 30.46 -35.59
CA ALA A 10 -19.35 29.38 -34.89
C ALA A 10 -18.50 28.09 -34.86
N GLU A 11 -17.89 27.72 -35.99
CA GLU A 11 -16.98 26.57 -36.09
C GLU A 11 -15.74 26.73 -35.19
N HIS A 12 -15.19 27.93 -35.08
CA HIS A 12 -14.11 28.25 -34.14
C HIS A 12 -14.54 28.14 -32.68
N ILE A 13 -15.77 28.51 -32.34
CA ILE A 13 -16.31 28.37 -30.99
C ILE A 13 -16.53 26.89 -30.66
N GLU A 14 -17.07 26.10 -31.59
CA GLU A 14 -17.29 24.67 -31.41
C GLU A 14 -15.98 23.90 -31.22
N SER A 15 -14.97 24.20 -32.04
CA SER A 15 -13.63 23.59 -31.90
C SER A 15 -12.96 23.97 -30.57
N ALA A 16 -13.03 25.24 -30.16
CA ALA A 16 -12.52 25.68 -28.86
C ALA A 16 -13.24 24.98 -27.68
N ASN A 17 -14.56 24.78 -27.78
CA ASN A 17 -15.33 24.03 -26.79
C ASN A 17 -14.93 22.55 -26.76
N TYR A 18 -14.62 21.96 -27.91
CA TYR A 18 -14.15 20.58 -28.01
C TYR A 18 -12.79 20.39 -27.32
N ILE A 19 -11.85 21.30 -27.57
CA ILE A 19 -10.51 21.30 -26.95
C ILE A 19 -10.64 21.38 -25.42
N LYS A 20 -11.45 22.31 -24.90
CA LYS A 20 -11.70 22.44 -23.45
C LYS A 20 -12.26 21.17 -22.83
N ARG A 21 -13.14 20.44 -23.54
CA ARG A 21 -13.69 19.16 -23.07
C ARG A 21 -12.64 18.06 -23.02
N ILE A 22 -11.73 18.02 -24.00
CA ILE A 22 -10.60 17.10 -24.02
C ILE A 22 -9.65 17.39 -22.84
N ASP A 23 -9.27 18.65 -22.64
CA ASP A 23 -8.37 19.05 -21.54
C ASP A 23 -9.00 18.75 -20.17
N THR A 24 -10.30 19.00 -20.02
CA THR A 24 -11.04 18.68 -18.79
C THR A 24 -11.07 17.16 -18.55
N ALA A 25 -11.24 16.35 -19.60
CA ALA A 25 -11.22 14.89 -19.49
C ALA A 25 -9.83 14.37 -19.11
N LEU A 26 -8.76 14.88 -19.73
CA LEU A 26 -7.38 14.53 -19.42
C LEU A 26 -7.00 14.93 -17.99
N THR A 27 -7.46 16.11 -17.54
CA THR A 27 -7.25 16.59 -16.17
C THR A 27 -7.94 15.66 -15.17
N ARG A 28 -9.22 15.32 -15.39
CA ARG A 28 -9.97 14.37 -14.54
C ARG A 28 -9.36 12.96 -14.51
N LEU A 29 -8.83 12.49 -15.64
CA LEU A 29 -8.09 11.21 -15.71
C LEU A 29 -6.78 11.28 -14.92
N SER A 30 -6.07 12.42 -14.95
CA SER A 30 -4.82 12.62 -14.21
C SER A 30 -5.03 12.77 -12.69
N GLU A 31 -6.10 13.44 -12.26
CA GLU A 31 -6.44 13.68 -10.84
C GLU A 31 -6.63 12.37 -10.05
N GLY A 32 -7.15 11.31 -10.69
CA GLY A 32 -7.32 9.98 -10.10
C GLY A 32 -6.11 9.03 -10.25
N CYS A 33 -5.17 9.36 -11.13
CA CYS A 33 -3.97 8.59 -11.43
C CYS A 33 -2.80 8.99 -10.50
N THR A 34 -2.66 10.28 -10.20
CA THR A 34 -1.53 10.84 -9.44
C THR A 34 -1.36 10.24 -8.05
N LYS A 35 -2.39 10.17 -7.19
CA LYS A 35 -2.18 9.67 -5.80
C LYS A 35 -1.83 8.19 -5.71
N ARG A 36 -2.42 7.34 -6.56
CA ARG A 36 -2.13 5.90 -6.59
C ARG A 36 -0.77 5.62 -7.23
N VAL A 37 -0.46 6.30 -8.34
CA VAL A 37 0.84 6.19 -8.99
C VAL A 37 1.95 6.77 -8.12
N VAL A 38 1.77 7.94 -7.50
CA VAL A 38 2.77 8.53 -6.57
C VAL A 38 3.01 7.61 -5.37
N ARG A 39 1.97 6.99 -4.80
CA ARG A 39 2.17 5.98 -3.73
C ARG A 39 2.87 4.73 -4.23
N ALA A 40 2.51 4.22 -5.41
CA ALA A 40 3.15 3.05 -6.00
C ALA A 40 4.62 3.30 -6.35
N VAL A 41 4.94 4.48 -6.90
CA VAL A 41 6.31 4.91 -7.23
C VAL A 41 7.12 5.14 -5.95
N ALA A 42 6.59 5.82 -4.94
CA ALA A 42 7.27 5.99 -3.65
C ALA A 42 7.50 4.63 -2.94
N ALA A 43 6.55 3.69 -3.05
CA ALA A 43 6.71 2.34 -2.53
C ALA A 43 7.76 1.54 -3.33
N SER A 44 7.81 1.66 -4.65
CA SER A 44 8.81 0.97 -5.47
C SER A 44 10.21 1.54 -5.30
N GLU A 45 10.35 2.86 -5.18
CA GLU A 45 11.65 3.53 -4.93
C GLU A 45 12.21 3.18 -3.55
N SER A 46 11.36 3.09 -2.53
CA SER A 46 11.78 2.65 -1.19
C SER A 46 12.18 1.18 -1.18
N LEU A 47 11.42 0.30 -1.84
CA LEU A 47 11.77 -1.13 -1.97
C LEU A 47 13.03 -1.40 -2.81
N SER A 48 13.33 -0.55 -3.79
CA SER A 48 14.50 -0.69 -4.66
C SER A 48 15.80 -0.21 -3.98
N ARG A 49 15.73 0.53 -2.86
CA ARG A 49 16.93 0.96 -2.13
C ARG A 49 17.46 -0.19 -1.27
N PRO A 50 18.71 -0.64 -1.48
CA PRO A 50 19.31 -1.72 -0.69
C PRO A 50 19.35 -1.38 0.82
N ASP A 51 19.41 -0.08 1.16
CA ASP A 51 19.41 0.39 2.55
C ASP A 51 18.07 0.17 3.25
N TYR A 52 16.95 0.30 2.54
CA TYR A 52 15.62 0.11 3.12
C TYR A 52 15.37 -1.35 3.48
N ARG A 53 15.79 -2.28 2.62
CA ARG A 53 15.72 -3.72 2.90
C ARG A 53 16.54 -4.09 4.13
N LYS A 54 17.79 -3.62 4.22
CA LYS A 54 18.65 -3.84 5.40
C LYS A 54 18.04 -3.26 6.68
N GLN A 55 17.39 -2.09 6.59
CA GLN A 55 16.70 -1.47 7.71
C GLN A 55 15.50 -2.30 8.19
N LEU A 56 14.71 -2.87 7.28
CA LEU A 56 13.61 -3.76 7.61
C LEU A 56 14.10 -5.06 8.26
N GLU A 57 15.13 -5.68 7.70
CA GLU A 57 15.74 -6.90 8.23
C GLU A 57 16.32 -6.65 9.64
N SER A 58 17.07 -5.56 9.82
CA SER A 58 17.61 -5.16 11.12
C SER A 58 16.51 -4.91 12.16
N ARG A 59 15.42 -4.24 11.75
CA ARG A 59 14.27 -4.00 12.63
C ARG A 59 13.56 -5.31 13.00
N ALA A 60 13.36 -6.20 12.04
CA ALA A 60 12.75 -7.51 12.27
C ALA A 60 13.61 -8.34 13.23
N GLU A 61 14.93 -8.37 13.02
CA GLU A 61 15.87 -9.08 13.88
C GLU A 61 15.88 -8.50 15.31
N ALA A 62 15.84 -7.17 15.46
CA ALA A 62 15.75 -6.53 16.77
C ALA A 62 14.47 -6.91 17.52
N ILE A 63 13.33 -6.97 16.82
CA ILE A 63 12.05 -7.40 17.39
C ILE A 63 12.13 -8.86 17.82
N GLU A 64 12.57 -9.77 16.94
CA GLU A 64 12.69 -11.19 17.27
C GLU A 64 13.64 -11.43 18.45
N ARG A 65 14.79 -10.74 18.48
CA ARG A 65 15.75 -10.83 19.59
C ARG A 65 15.12 -10.38 20.90
N SER A 66 14.34 -9.30 20.87
CA SER A 66 13.64 -8.78 22.06
C SER A 66 12.60 -9.77 22.59
N GLN A 67 11.81 -10.37 21.69
CA GLN A 67 10.77 -11.34 22.05
C GLN A 67 11.38 -12.62 22.60
N LYS A 68 12.39 -13.18 21.92
CA LYS A 68 13.11 -14.38 22.37
C LYS A 68 13.75 -14.17 23.76
N ARG A 69 14.36 -12.99 23.99
CA ARG A 69 14.95 -12.63 25.29
C ARG A 69 13.92 -12.59 26.43
N ILE A 70 12.69 -12.17 26.13
CA ILE A 70 11.64 -12.02 27.15
C ILE A 70 10.92 -13.36 27.38
N TRP A 71 10.49 -14.03 26.31
CA TRP A 71 9.67 -15.24 26.40
C TRP A 71 10.44 -16.47 26.90
N TYR A 72 11.72 -16.59 26.54
CA TYR A 72 12.55 -17.73 26.90
C TYR A 72 13.61 -17.39 27.94
N LYS A 73 13.35 -16.35 28.76
CA LYS A 73 14.24 -15.97 29.84
C LYS A 73 14.35 -17.09 30.87
N GLN A 74 15.57 -17.42 31.30
CA GLN A 74 15.77 -18.39 32.36
C GLN A 74 15.16 -17.89 33.69
N PRO A 75 14.43 -18.73 34.42
CA PRO A 75 13.96 -18.40 35.75
C PRO A 75 15.14 -18.27 36.72
N GLY A 76 14.97 -17.47 37.78
CA GLY A 76 15.99 -17.31 38.83
C GLY A 76 16.11 -18.55 39.72
N GLU A 77 16.82 -18.43 40.84
CA GLU A 77 17.13 -19.55 41.75
C GLU A 77 15.91 -20.34 42.22
N ARG A 78 14.74 -19.69 42.31
CA ARG A 78 13.48 -20.32 42.73
C ARG A 78 12.88 -21.28 41.67
N GLY A 79 13.40 -21.27 40.44
CA GLY A 79 12.90 -22.08 39.33
C GLY A 79 11.58 -21.58 38.75
N VAL A 80 10.94 -22.41 37.92
CA VAL A 80 9.64 -22.11 37.29
C VAL A 80 8.54 -22.14 38.36
N THR A 81 7.81 -21.05 38.53
CA THR A 81 6.80 -20.89 39.59
C THR A 81 5.40 -21.38 39.22
N CYS A 82 5.16 -21.76 37.96
CA CYS A 82 3.85 -22.16 37.44
C CYS A 82 3.94 -23.43 36.59
N SER A 83 2.82 -24.12 36.40
CA SER A 83 2.74 -25.36 35.61
C SER A 83 1.77 -25.21 34.43
N GLY A 84 2.18 -25.60 33.22
CA GLY A 84 1.36 -25.44 32.00
C GLY A 84 0.10 -26.32 31.95
N ARG A 85 0.14 -27.54 32.52
CA ARG A 85 -1.00 -28.48 32.65
C ARG A 85 -1.88 -28.61 31.38
N GLN A 86 -1.29 -28.49 30.19
CA GLN A 86 -2.03 -28.56 28.94
C GLN A 86 -2.58 -29.98 28.74
N LYS A 87 -3.90 -30.08 28.55
CA LYS A 87 -4.61 -31.35 28.29
C LYS A 87 -5.34 -31.26 26.97
N LEU A 88 -5.18 -32.27 26.12
CA LEU A 88 -5.94 -32.40 24.88
C LEU A 88 -7.12 -33.34 25.11
N LYS A 89 -8.32 -32.89 24.75
CA LYS A 89 -9.49 -33.76 24.63
C LYS A 89 -9.63 -34.15 23.17
N LEU A 90 -9.70 -35.45 22.90
CA LEU A 90 -9.94 -35.97 21.56
C LEU A 90 -11.44 -35.93 21.29
N SER A 91 -11.80 -35.52 20.08
CA SER A 91 -13.16 -35.65 19.55
C SER A 91 -13.12 -36.67 18.40
N SER A 92 -14.24 -37.36 18.16
CA SER A 92 -14.37 -38.16 16.94
C SER A 92 -14.32 -37.22 15.73
N LYS A 93 -13.36 -37.46 14.83
CA LYS A 93 -13.29 -36.80 13.52
C LYS A 93 -13.62 -37.85 12.46
N PRO A 94 -14.76 -37.74 11.76
CA PRO A 94 -15.07 -38.65 10.66
C PRO A 94 -14.04 -38.45 9.54
N LEU A 95 -13.58 -39.55 8.97
CA LEU A 95 -12.75 -39.57 7.77
C LEU A 95 -13.71 -39.87 6.61
N ILE A 96 -14.07 -38.84 5.85
CA ILE A 96 -14.72 -38.95 4.53
C ILE A 96 -13.64 -38.66 3.49
#